data_AF-A0A1H0W5I1-F1
#
_entry.id   AF-A0A1H0W5I1-F1
#
_cell.length_a   1.000
_cell.length_b   1.000
_cell.length_c   1.000
_cell.angle_alpha   90.00
_cell.angle_beta   90.00
_cell.angle_gamma   90.00
#
_symmetry.space_group_name_H-M   'P 1'
#
loop_
_entity.id
_entity.type
_entity.pdbx_description
1 polymer ?
#
loop_
_entity_poly.entity_id
_entity_poly.type
_entity_poly.pdbx_seq_one_letter_code
_entity_poly.pdbx_strand_id
1 'polypeptide(L)'
;MVTETFTAAAQHGHIKGTASADRHEVEDFADYLKRTGVLANSDFVAGIELVSVTQGDEQNADVAVTALVCDLAGREALAKAVEAGPVKVRKVSVAMPLHTFFGLFKRFSIKISPGGLLDGHQILIESSL
;
A
#
# COMPACT_ATOMS: atom_id res chain seq x y z
N MET A 1 -22.54 -0.10 1.62
CA MET A 1 -21.21 0.16 2.20
C MET A 1 -20.76 -1.13 2.85
N VAL A 2 -19.51 -1.54 2.65
CA VAL A 2 -18.93 -2.75 3.24
C VAL A 2 -17.81 -2.31 4.17
N THR A 3 -17.77 -2.88 5.38
CA THR A 3 -16.69 -2.65 6.34
C THR A 3 -15.63 -3.74 6.14
N GLU A 4 -14.37 -3.32 6.00
CA GLU A 4 -13.23 -4.22 5.81
C GLU A 4 -12.12 -3.83 6.79
N THR A 5 -11.43 -4.83 7.36
CA THR A 5 -10.24 -4.61 8.20
C THR A 5 -9.01 -4.48 7.32
N PHE A 6 -8.40 -3.29 7.30
CA PHE A 6 -7.13 -3.09 6.59
C PHE A 6 -5.99 -3.84 7.31
N THR A 7 -5.36 -4.78 6.61
CA THR A 7 -4.17 -5.51 7.08
C THR A 7 -3.14 -5.53 5.95
N ALA A 8 -1.85 -5.34 6.24
CA ALA A 8 -0.81 -5.63 5.27
C ALA A 8 -0.80 -7.14 5.00
N ALA A 9 -1.20 -7.57 3.81
CA ALA A 9 -1.25 -8.98 3.44
C ALA A 9 -1.17 -9.12 1.91
N ALA A 10 -0.82 -10.32 1.42
CA ALA A 10 -0.96 -10.63 0.01
C ALA A 10 -2.44 -10.85 -0.34
N GLN A 11 -2.82 -10.54 -1.58
CA GLN A 11 -4.17 -10.76 -2.07
C GLN A 11 -4.43 -12.28 -2.16
N HIS A 12 -5.54 -12.73 -1.55
CA HIS A 12 -5.89 -14.13 -1.29
C HIS A 12 -5.05 -14.77 -0.18
N GLY A 13 -5.72 -15.28 0.85
CA GLY A 13 -5.14 -15.70 2.14
C GLY A 13 -4.24 -16.94 2.13
N HIS A 14 -3.71 -17.33 0.96
CA HIS A 14 -2.70 -18.39 0.85
C HIS A 14 -1.37 -17.97 1.48
N ILE A 15 -1.05 -16.68 1.43
CA ILE A 15 0.18 -16.13 1.99
C ILE A 15 -0.16 -14.82 2.73
N LYS A 16 0.38 -14.62 3.93
CA LYS A 16 0.20 -13.40 4.73
C LYS A 16 1.57 -12.91 5.20
N GLY A 17 1.67 -11.64 5.57
CA GLY A 17 2.97 -11.04 5.84
C GLY A 17 2.89 -9.63 6.39
N THR A 18 4.04 -8.97 6.43
CA THR A 18 4.16 -7.55 6.77
C THR A 18 4.75 -6.78 5.60
N ALA A 19 4.27 -5.56 5.40
CA ALA A 19 4.80 -4.63 4.40
C ALA A 19 5.23 -3.35 5.11
N SER A 20 6.39 -2.82 4.73
CA SER A 20 6.87 -1.51 5.15
C SER A 20 7.46 -0.76 3.97
N ALA A 21 7.24 0.55 3.95
CA ALA A 21 7.78 1.43 2.95
C ALA A 21 8.17 2.76 3.59
N ASP A 22 9.33 3.29 3.19
CA ASP A 22 9.81 4.59 3.63
C ASP A 22 9.33 5.66 2.65
N ARG A 23 8.80 6.77 3.20
CA ARG A 23 8.37 7.93 2.41
C ARG A 23 9.54 8.49 1.61
N HIS A 24 9.32 8.76 0.33
CA HIS A 24 10.29 9.43 -0.52
C HIS A 24 10.32 10.93 -0.18
N GLU A 25 11.51 11.52 -0.09
CA GLU A 25 11.69 12.90 0.37
C GLU A 25 11.40 13.95 -0.72
N VAL A 26 11.46 13.54 -1.99
CA VAL A 26 11.28 14.43 -3.16
C VAL A 26 9.85 14.39 -3.72
N GLU A 27 9.34 13.21 -4.06
CA GLU A 27 7.96 12.99 -4.52
C GLU A 27 7.51 11.63 -3.97
N ASP A 28 6.46 11.63 -3.14
CA ASP A 28 5.82 10.39 -2.70
C ASP A 28 4.58 10.04 -3.54
N PHE A 29 3.91 8.94 -3.20
CA PHE A 29 2.72 8.47 -3.90
C PHE A 29 1.58 9.50 -3.93
N ALA A 30 1.33 10.23 -2.85
CA ALA A 30 0.28 11.26 -2.82
C ALA A 30 0.67 12.46 -3.68
N ASP A 31 1.93 12.86 -3.65
CA ASP A 31 2.47 13.95 -4.48
C ASP A 31 2.34 13.61 -5.98
N TYR A 32 2.70 12.39 -6.38
CA TYR A 32 2.53 11.89 -7.75
C TYR A 32 1.08 11.99 -8.24
N LEU A 33 0.11 11.54 -7.43
CA LEU A 33 -1.30 11.56 -7.79
C LEU A 33 -1.87 13.00 -7.86
N LYS A 34 -1.38 13.91 -7.02
CA LYS A 34 -1.76 15.33 -7.09
C LYS A 34 -1.19 15.99 -8.33
N ARG A 35 0.09 15.76 -8.65
CA ARG A 35 0.75 16.30 -9.84
C ARG A 35 0.06 15.84 -11.14
N THR A 36 -0.39 14.59 -11.18
CA THR A 36 -1.10 14.03 -12.35
C THR A 36 -2.58 14.46 -12.44
N GLY A 37 -3.08 15.21 -11.45
CA GLY A 37 -4.47 15.68 -11.40
C GLY A 37 -5.48 14.62 -10.99
N VAL A 38 -5.01 13.43 -10.58
CA VAL A 38 -5.87 12.34 -10.10
C VAL A 38 -6.44 12.65 -8.71
N LEU A 39 -5.68 13.37 -7.88
CA LEU A 39 -6.11 13.85 -6.57
C LEU A 39 -6.13 15.37 -6.50
N ALA A 40 -7.04 15.91 -5.69
CA ALA A 40 -7.04 17.32 -5.30
C ALA A 40 -5.94 17.58 -4.26
N ASN A 41 -5.48 18.83 -4.15
CA ASN A 41 -4.44 19.19 -3.17
C ASN A 41 -4.85 18.94 -1.71
N SER A 42 -6.15 19.04 -1.41
CA SER A 42 -6.75 18.76 -0.11
C SER A 42 -6.87 17.27 0.21
N ASP A 43 -6.71 16.39 -0.77
CA ASP A 43 -6.86 14.95 -0.54
C ASP A 43 -5.73 14.38 0.30
N PHE A 44 -6.11 13.50 1.23
CA PHE A 44 -5.18 12.76 2.07
C PHE A 44 -5.25 11.25 1.76
N VAL A 45 -4.10 10.68 1.39
CA VAL A 45 -3.96 9.24 1.13
C VAL A 45 -3.72 8.51 2.47
N ALA A 46 -4.72 7.75 2.90
CA ALA A 46 -4.71 6.98 4.15
C ALA A 46 -4.14 5.56 3.98
N GLY A 47 -4.13 5.04 2.75
CA GLY A 47 -3.63 3.71 2.44
C GLY A 47 -3.39 3.53 0.95
N ILE A 48 -2.58 2.54 0.62
CA ILE A 48 -2.21 2.17 -0.75
C ILE A 48 -2.43 0.67 -0.89
N GLU A 49 -3.12 0.27 -1.94
CA GLU A 49 -3.34 -1.11 -2.34
C GLU A 49 -2.71 -1.30 -3.73
N LEU A 50 -1.84 -2.29 -3.90
CA LEU A 50 -1.32 -2.69 -5.20
C LEU A 50 -1.87 -4.07 -5.54
N VAL A 51 -2.40 -4.19 -6.76
CA VAL A 51 -2.84 -5.44 -7.36
C VAL A 51 -2.05 -5.65 -8.64
N SER A 52 -1.28 -6.73 -8.68
CA SER A 52 -0.68 -7.25 -9.91
C SER A 52 -1.60 -8.33 -10.47
N VAL A 53 -2.00 -8.20 -11.73
CA VAL A 53 -2.83 -9.20 -12.42
C VAL A 53 -1.93 -10.16 -13.20
N THR A 54 -2.06 -11.46 -12.91
CA THR A 54 -1.29 -12.53 -13.54
C THR A 54 -1.89 -12.92 -14.90
N GLN A 55 -1.78 -12.06 -15.89
CA GLN A 55 -1.90 -12.46 -17.30
C GLN A 55 -0.99 -11.56 -18.17
N GLY A 56 0.06 -12.14 -18.76
CA GLY A 56 0.91 -11.48 -19.75
C GLY A 56 2.37 -11.29 -19.31
N ASP A 57 3.07 -10.33 -19.92
CA ASP A 57 4.46 -9.98 -19.59
C ASP A 57 4.50 -9.17 -18.28
N GLU A 58 4.46 -9.89 -17.16
CA GLU A 58 4.18 -9.43 -15.80
C GLU A 58 5.09 -8.32 -15.26
N GLN A 59 6.27 -8.09 -15.86
CA GLN A 59 7.18 -7.03 -15.46
C GLN A 59 6.99 -5.72 -16.24
N ASN A 60 6.41 -5.80 -17.44
CA ASN A 60 6.25 -4.66 -18.34
C ASN A 60 4.82 -4.13 -18.40
N ALA A 61 3.84 -4.90 -17.89
CA ALA A 61 2.47 -4.45 -17.76
C ALA A 61 2.29 -3.43 -16.63
N ASP A 62 1.30 -2.55 -16.79
CA ASP A 62 0.87 -1.66 -15.72
C ASP A 62 0.24 -2.47 -14.58
N VAL A 63 0.57 -2.08 -13.34
CA VAL A 63 -0.10 -2.58 -12.14
C VAL A 63 -1.27 -1.67 -11.78
N ALA A 64 -2.33 -2.28 -11.22
CA ALA A 64 -3.45 -1.54 -10.67
C ALA A 64 -3.11 -1.10 -9.25
N VAL A 65 -3.02 0.22 -9.04
CA VAL A 65 -2.76 0.80 -7.72
C VAL A 65 -3.98 1.60 -7.29
N THR A 66 -4.43 1.36 -6.07
CA THR A 66 -5.58 2.04 -5.47
C THR A 66 -5.16 2.84 -4.25
N ALA A 67 -5.41 4.14 -4.29
CA ALA A 67 -5.32 5.03 -3.14
C ALA A 67 -6.62 4.97 -2.32
N LEU A 68 -6.51 4.74 -1.02
CA LEU A 68 -7.60 4.93 -0.07
C LEU A 68 -7.54 6.38 0.42
N VAL A 69 -8.48 7.20 -0.01
CA VAL A 69 -8.48 8.64 0.26
C VAL A 69 -9.55 8.97 1.30
N CYS A 70 -9.20 9.78 2.30
CA CYS A 70 -10.16 10.32 3.26
C CYS A 70 -10.13 11.85 3.29
N ASP A 71 -11.25 12.42 3.73
CA ASP A 71 -11.41 13.86 3.92
C ASP A 71 -10.99 14.24 5.35
N LEU A 72 -9.71 13.99 5.67
CA LEU A 72 -9.11 14.29 6.97
C LEU A 72 -7.84 15.11 6.76
N ALA A 73 -7.60 16.07 7.66
CA ALA A 73 -6.47 16.99 7.59
C ALA A 73 -5.14 16.35 8.07
N GLY A 74 -4.76 15.23 7.46
CA GLY A 74 -3.48 14.59 7.67
C GLY A 74 -3.45 13.47 8.71
N ARG A 75 -2.22 13.03 9.04
CA ARG A 75 -1.95 11.81 9.80
C ARG A 75 -2.49 11.84 11.23
N GLU A 76 -2.44 12.99 11.90
CA GLU A 76 -2.94 13.12 13.28
C GLU A 76 -4.47 12.97 13.32
N ALA A 77 -5.19 13.62 12.40
CA ALA A 77 -6.63 13.50 12.28
C ALA A 77 -7.06 12.07 11.93
N LEU A 78 -6.31 11.41 11.04
CA LEU A 78 -6.53 9.99 10.71
C LEU A 78 -6.35 9.09 11.95
N ALA A 79 -5.27 9.27 12.72
CA ALA A 79 -5.01 8.45 13.91
C ALA A 79 -6.17 8.54 14.92
N LYS A 80 -6.63 9.76 15.22
CA LYS A 80 -7.79 10.00 16.10
C LYS A 80 -9.07 9.38 15.56
N ALA A 81 -9.30 9.47 14.25
CA ALA A 81 -10.49 8.89 13.63
C ALA A 81 -10.51 7.35 13.69
N VAL A 82 -9.35 6.72 13.49
CA VAL A 82 -9.19 5.25 13.60
C VAL A 82 -9.45 4.76 15.03
N GLU A 83 -8.97 5.49 16.04
CA GLU A 83 -9.23 5.17 17.44
C GLU A 83 -10.72 5.29 17.80
N ALA A 84 -11.42 6.26 17.21
CA ALA A 84 -12.85 6.49 17.43
C ALA A 84 -13.75 5.47 16.72
N GLY A 85 -13.25 4.77 15.70
CA GLY A 85 -13.99 3.74 14.98
C GLY A 85 -13.64 3.66 13.48
N PRO A 86 -14.49 3.00 12.67
CA PRO A 86 -14.26 2.85 11.24
C PRO A 86 -14.16 4.19 10.51
N VAL A 87 -13.09 4.38 9.73
CA VAL A 87 -12.87 5.60 8.94
C VAL A 87 -13.50 5.45 7.56
N LYS A 88 -14.26 6.46 7.14
CA LYS A 88 -14.80 6.54 5.78
C LYS A 88 -13.69 6.89 4.79
N VAL A 89 -13.48 6.03 3.81
CA VAL A 89 -12.53 6.23 2.70
C VAL A 89 -13.23 6.09 1.35
N ARG A 90 -12.69 6.73 0.31
CA ARG A 90 -13.03 6.48 -1.09
C ARG A 90 -11.84 5.84 -1.80
N LYS A 91 -12.11 4.93 -2.74
CA LYS A 91 -11.07 4.29 -3.56
C LYS A 91 -10.82 5.12 -4.81
N VAL A 92 -9.54 5.36 -5.14
CA VAL A 92 -9.10 5.98 -6.40
C VAL A 92 -8.09 5.06 -7.04
N SER A 93 -8.44 4.48 -8.19
CA SER A 93 -7.60 3.49 -8.87
C SER A 93 -6.91 4.11 -10.08
N VAL A 94 -5.65 3.76 -10.26
CA VAL A 94 -4.78 4.20 -11.37
C VAL A 94 -3.96 3.00 -11.85
N ALA A 95 -3.77 2.90 -13.16
CA ALA A 95 -2.82 1.98 -13.76
C ALA A 95 -1.47 2.72 -13.91
N MET A 96 -0.36 2.07 -13.54
CA MET A 96 0.98 2.63 -13.74
C MET A 96 2.05 1.53 -13.88
N PRO A 97 3.20 1.84 -14.49
CA PRO A 97 4.28 0.86 -14.60
C PRO A 97 4.81 0.43 -13.23
N LEU A 98 5.13 -0.86 -13.08
CA LEU A 98 5.63 -1.44 -11.82
C LEU A 98 6.86 -0.70 -11.27
N HIS A 99 7.81 -0.35 -12.15
CA HIS A 99 9.01 0.39 -11.76
C HIS A 99 8.69 1.82 -11.28
N THR A 100 7.66 2.45 -11.84
CA THR A 100 7.21 3.78 -11.39
C THR A 100 6.65 3.68 -9.99
N PHE A 101 5.79 2.69 -9.72
CA PHE A 101 5.24 2.47 -8.37
C PHE A 101 6.33 2.29 -7.32
N PHE A 102 7.29 1.37 -7.55
CA PHE A 102 8.37 1.15 -6.58
C PHE A 102 9.33 2.35 -6.45
N GLY A 103 9.46 3.17 -7.50
CA GLY A 103 10.23 4.42 -7.46
C GLY A 103 9.64 5.51 -6.55
N LEU A 104 8.35 5.40 -6.16
CA LEU A 104 7.69 6.34 -5.25
C LEU A 104 8.04 6.10 -3.77
N PHE A 105 8.88 5.10 -3.48
CA PHE A 105 9.37 4.77 -2.15
C PHE A 105 10.89 4.86 -2.11
N LYS A 106 11.45 5.39 -1.01
CA LYS A 106 12.90 5.40 -0.81
C LYS A 106 13.45 3.98 -0.60
N ARG A 107 12.68 3.17 0.14
CA ARG A 107 12.92 1.75 0.42
C ARG A 107 11.56 1.06 0.53
N PHE A 108 11.49 -0.15 0.01
CA PHE A 108 10.29 -0.97 0.05
C PHE A 108 10.66 -2.40 0.46
N SER A 109 9.97 -2.96 1.44
CA SER A 109 10.22 -4.31 1.95
C SER A 109 8.91 -5.06 2.12
N ILE A 110 8.85 -6.26 1.56
CA ILE A 110 7.80 -7.24 1.80
C ILE A 110 8.43 -8.47 2.44
N LYS A 111 7.82 -8.97 3.51
CA LYS A 111 8.08 -10.31 4.05
C LYS A 111 6.75 -11.04 4.13
N ILE A 112 6.67 -12.18 3.47
CA ILE A 112 5.46 -12.99 3.41
C ILE A 112 5.80 -14.44 3.73
N SER A 113 4.89 -15.13 4.41
CA SER A 113 5.01 -16.54 4.75
C SER A 113 3.71 -17.28 4.43
N PRO A 114 3.75 -18.57 4.06
CA PRO A 114 2.53 -19.34 3.79
C PRO A 114 1.57 -19.24 4.97
N GLY A 115 0.33 -18.83 4.72
CA GLY A 115 -0.68 -18.60 5.76
C GLY A 115 -0.32 -17.58 6.85
N GLY A 116 0.81 -16.85 6.76
CA GLY A 116 1.33 -16.02 7.84
C GLY A 116 2.08 -16.79 8.94
N LEU A 117 2.52 -18.03 8.67
CA LEU A 117 3.11 -18.93 9.67
C LEU A 117 4.35 -18.37 10.39
N LEU A 118 5.08 -17.43 9.77
CA LEU A 118 6.25 -16.79 10.38
C LEU A 118 5.95 -15.40 10.94
N ASP A 119 4.72 -14.89 10.78
CA ASP A 119 4.36 -13.52 11.18
C ASP A 119 4.36 -13.40 12.71
N GLY A 120 5.15 -12.45 13.24
CA GLY A 120 5.28 -12.24 14.68
C GLY A 120 6.15 -13.26 15.43
N HIS A 121 6.79 -14.19 14.71
CA HIS A 121 7.65 -15.22 15.28
C HIS A 121 9.15 -14.89 15.13
N GLN A 122 9.96 -15.33 16.10
CA GLN A 122 11.42 -15.33 15.97
C GLN A 122 11.86 -16.49 15.07
N ILE A 123 12.74 -16.21 14.12
CA ILE A 123 13.31 -17.22 13.21
C ILE A 123 14.84 -17.20 13.32
N LEU A 124 15.45 -18.38 13.23
CA LEU A 124 16.90 -18.52 13.09
C LEU A 124 17.23 -18.61 11.59
N ILE A 125 18.15 -17.78 11.13
CA ILE A 125 18.57 -17.74 9.72
C ILE A 125 20.01 -18.22 9.66
N GLU A 126 20.24 -19.37 9.03
CA GLU A 126 21.57 -19.83 8.67
C GLU A 126 22.00 -19.14 7.38
N SER A 127 23.17 -18.51 7.37
CA SER A 127 23.72 -17.86 6.17
C SER A 127 24.57 -18.87 5.41
N SER A 128 24.09 -19.35 4.26
CA SER A 128 24.94 -19.95 3.24
C SER A 128 25.37 -18.86 2.25
N LEU A 129 26.68 -18.64 2.15
CA LEU A 129 27.31 -17.76 1.14
C LEU A 129 26.99 -18.23 -0.28
#